data_AF-A0A1L8RG20-F1
#
_entry.id   AF-A0A1L8RG20-F1
#
_cell.length_a   1.000
_cell.length_b   1.000
_cell.length_c   1.000
_cell.angle_alpha   90.00
_cell.angle_beta   90.00
_cell.angle_gamma   90.00
#
_symmetry.space_group_name_H-M   'P 1'
#
loop_
_entity.id
_entity.type
_entity.pdbx_description
1 polymer ?
#
loop_
_entity_poly.entity_id
_entity_poly.type
_entity_poly.pdbx_seq_one_letter_code
_entity_poly.pdbx_strand_id
1 'polypeptide(L)'
;MSLFDKLFRKKSELLEPTPAKEVPFKAADISTDWQELPGYVPVDPAAETLVSLVASAIAAGDQPDSQFRVKRVLKRNPEIELVAVIASSLAAEAMPESQFRITKIAKKIEGVN
;
A
#
# COMPACT_ATOMS: atom_id res chain seq x y z
N MET A 1 -2.15 4.19 32.79
CA MET A 1 -2.57 3.22 31.75
C MET A 1 -4.08 3.28 31.61
N SER A 2 -4.65 2.91 30.44
CA SER A 2 -6.11 2.77 30.19
C SER A 2 -6.84 3.93 29.45
N LEU A 3 -6.16 4.62 28.53
CA LEU A 3 -6.84 5.41 27.49
C LEU A 3 -7.26 4.55 26.27
N PHE A 4 -6.55 3.45 26.01
CA PHE A 4 -6.82 2.57 24.87
C PHE A 4 -7.91 1.50 25.16
N ASP A 5 -8.15 1.13 26.42
CA ASP A 5 -9.14 0.09 26.78
C ASP A 5 -10.60 0.51 26.53
N LYS A 6 -10.85 1.81 26.37
CA LYS A 6 -12.20 2.35 26.11
C LYS A 6 -12.58 2.39 24.63
N LEU A 7 -11.62 2.29 23.71
CA LEU A 7 -11.93 2.25 22.27
C LEU A 7 -12.28 0.85 21.75
N PHE A 8 -12.03 -0.20 22.53
CA PHE A 8 -12.21 -1.60 22.09
C PHE A 8 -13.30 -2.36 22.89
N ARG A 9 -14.29 -1.66 23.45
CA ARG A 9 -15.39 -2.28 24.21
C ARG A 9 -16.77 -2.14 23.52
N LYS A 10 -17.00 -3.05 22.57
CA LYS A 10 -18.19 -3.91 22.36
C LYS A 10 -19.59 -3.29 22.11
N LYS A 11 -20.13 -3.58 20.93
CA LYS A 11 -21.41 -4.32 20.64
C LYS A 11 -21.49 -4.47 19.10
N SER A 12 -21.52 -5.63 18.43
CA SER A 12 -22.19 -6.92 18.66
C SER A 12 -23.69 -6.77 18.96
N GLU A 13 -24.41 -6.22 17.99
CA GLU A 13 -25.76 -6.62 17.54
C GLU A 13 -26.27 -5.49 16.65
N LEU A 14 -26.34 -5.76 15.34
CA LEU A 14 -27.45 -5.43 14.43
C LEU A 14 -26.97 -5.57 12.98
N LEU A 15 -27.70 -6.43 12.26
CA LEU A 15 -27.61 -6.76 10.83
C LEU A 15 -26.49 -7.76 10.48
N GLU A 16 -26.87 -9.03 10.29
CA GLU A 16 -26.02 -10.03 9.66
C GLU A 16 -25.87 -9.71 8.16
N PRO A 17 -24.70 -9.24 7.68
CA PRO A 17 -24.34 -9.52 6.29
C PRO A 17 -24.10 -11.03 6.22
N THR A 18 -24.74 -11.70 5.27
CA THR A 18 -24.44 -13.08 4.89
C THR A 18 -22.92 -13.20 4.81
N PRO A 19 -22.27 -14.12 5.54
CA PRO A 19 -20.83 -14.24 5.48
C PRO A 19 -20.51 -14.73 4.08
N ALA A 20 -20.04 -13.82 3.21
CA ALA A 20 -19.20 -14.22 2.10
C ALA A 20 -18.11 -15.06 2.74
N LYS A 21 -18.07 -16.36 2.42
CA LYS A 21 -16.97 -17.23 2.82
C LYS A 21 -15.70 -16.54 2.33
N GLU A 22 -15.03 -15.83 3.22
CA GLU A 22 -13.61 -15.55 3.08
C GLU A 22 -12.97 -16.93 3.14
N VAL A 23 -12.85 -17.55 1.97
CA VAL A 23 -11.94 -18.67 1.80
C VAL A 23 -10.61 -18.09 2.24
N PRO A 24 -9.97 -18.61 3.30
CA PRO A 24 -8.62 -18.17 3.62
C PRO A 24 -7.79 -18.51 2.40
N PHE A 25 -7.53 -17.52 1.56
CA PHE A 25 -6.51 -17.62 0.54
C PHE A 25 -5.22 -17.64 1.33
N LYS A 26 -4.81 -18.86 1.70
CA LYS A 26 -3.46 -19.14 2.14
C LYS A 26 -2.62 -18.65 0.98
N ALA A 27 -1.99 -17.48 1.16
CA ALA A 27 -1.03 -16.97 0.21
C ALA A 27 -0.12 -18.15 -0.09
N ALA A 28 -0.20 -18.67 -1.32
CA ALA A 28 0.69 -19.73 -1.74
C ALA A 28 2.09 -19.26 -1.33
N ASP A 29 2.84 -20.11 -0.63
CA ASP A 29 4.25 -19.84 -0.35
C ASP A 29 4.82 -19.41 -1.69
N ILE A 30 5.15 -18.12 -1.77
CA ILE A 30 5.78 -17.53 -2.92
C ILE A 30 7.06 -18.35 -3.01
N SER A 31 7.07 -19.33 -3.93
CA SER A 31 8.17 -20.27 -4.08
C SER A 31 9.47 -19.47 -4.10
N THR A 32 10.57 -20.04 -3.62
CA THR A 32 11.88 -19.40 -3.43
C THR A 32 12.33 -18.48 -4.59
N ASP A 33 11.80 -18.71 -5.79
CA ASP A 33 12.04 -17.98 -7.03
C ASP A 33 11.24 -16.69 -7.24
N TRP A 34 10.41 -16.22 -6.30
CA TRP A 34 9.60 -15.00 -6.50
C TRP A 34 9.80 -13.99 -5.36
N GLN A 35 9.98 -12.73 -5.73
CA GLN A 35 10.25 -11.63 -4.81
C GLN A 35 9.16 -10.56 -4.92
N GLU A 36 8.55 -10.24 -3.78
CA GLU A 36 7.56 -9.17 -3.69
C GLU A 36 8.20 -7.81 -4.03
N LEU A 37 7.57 -7.06 -4.93
CA LEU A 37 8.03 -5.73 -5.32
C LEU A 37 7.62 -4.71 -4.25
N PRO A 38 8.49 -3.74 -3.90
CA PRO A 38 8.15 -2.74 -2.91
C PRO A 38 7.13 -1.74 -3.46
N GLY A 39 6.14 -1.38 -2.64
CA GLY A 39 5.10 -0.41 -3.02
C GLY A 39 5.65 0.97 -3.39
N TYR A 40 6.75 1.38 -2.76
CA TYR A 40 7.38 2.67 -2.96
C TYR A 40 8.87 2.48 -3.18
N VAL A 41 9.43 3.27 -4.08
CA VAL A 41 10.86 3.27 -4.40
C VAL A 41 11.47 4.64 -4.10
N PRO A 42 12.78 4.71 -3.83
CA PRO A 42 13.48 5.97 -3.69
C PRO A 42 13.26 6.86 -4.91
N VAL A 43 13.16 8.17 -4.65
CA VAL A 43 13.11 9.19 -5.69
C VAL A 43 14.54 9.62 -6.05
N ASP A 44 14.70 10.27 -7.21
CA ASP A 44 15.96 10.90 -7.55
C ASP A 44 16.33 12.03 -6.56
N PRO A 45 17.60 12.22 -6.20
CA PRO A 45 18.01 13.24 -5.22
C PRO A 45 17.58 14.68 -5.55
N ALA A 46 17.51 15.04 -6.83
CA ALA A 46 17.05 16.38 -7.22
C ALA A 46 15.57 16.58 -6.87
N ALA A 47 14.75 15.56 -7.12
CA ALA A 47 13.34 15.56 -6.75
C ALA A 47 13.13 15.45 -5.24
N GLU A 48 13.98 14.69 -4.51
CA GLU A 48 13.95 14.64 -3.05
C GLU A 48 14.15 16.03 -2.43
N THR A 49 15.14 16.78 -2.93
CA THR A 49 15.44 18.13 -2.48
C THR A 49 14.26 19.08 -2.71
N LEU A 50 13.72 19.08 -3.92
CA LEU A 50 12.60 19.96 -4.30
C LEU A 50 11.35 19.66 -3.47
N VAL A 51 10.96 18.39 -3.36
CA VAL A 51 9.78 17.98 -2.57
C VAL A 51 9.97 18.31 -1.09
N SER A 52 11.18 18.10 -0.56
CA SER A 52 11.48 18.42 0.85
C SER A 52 11.35 19.91 1.13
N LEU A 53 11.83 20.77 0.23
CA LEU A 53 11.74 22.21 0.35
C LEU A 53 10.28 22.68 0.31
N VAL A 54 9.50 22.20 -0.66
CA VAL A 54 8.08 22.56 -0.80
C VAL A 54 7.28 22.08 0.41
N ALA A 55 7.45 20.82 0.82
CA ALA A 55 6.76 20.28 1.98
C ALA A 55 7.08 21.04 3.27
N SER A 56 8.36 21.40 3.47
CA SER A 56 8.78 22.17 4.64
C SER A 56 8.24 23.60 4.61
N ALA A 57 8.18 24.25 3.45
CA ALA A 57 7.62 25.59 3.31
C ALA A 57 6.11 25.62 3.60
N ILE A 58 5.36 24.63 3.11
CA ILE A 58 3.93 24.48 3.43
C ILE A 58 3.74 24.24 4.92
N ALA A 59 4.49 23.30 5.50
CA ALA A 59 4.38 22.97 6.91
C ALA A 59 4.75 24.15 7.83
N ALA A 60 5.81 24.90 7.49
CA ALA A 60 6.19 26.10 8.22
C ALA A 60 5.18 27.24 8.05
N GLY A 61 4.51 27.33 6.89
CA GLY A 61 3.43 28.30 6.67
C GLY A 61 2.19 27.99 7.52
N ASP A 62 1.83 26.71 7.64
CA ASP A 62 0.67 26.25 8.44
C ASP A 62 0.97 26.28 9.96
N GLN A 63 2.20 25.96 10.35
CA GLN A 63 2.61 25.87 11.75
C GLN A 63 3.98 26.55 11.99
N PRO A 64 4.01 27.88 12.10
CA PRO A 64 5.25 28.67 12.07
C PRO A 64 6.16 28.48 13.29
N ASP A 65 5.60 28.11 14.44
CA ASP A 65 6.36 27.87 15.67
C ASP A 65 6.89 26.43 15.79
N SER A 66 6.72 25.61 14.76
CA SER A 66 7.14 24.20 14.73
C SER A 66 8.38 23.96 13.84
N GLN A 67 9.13 22.90 14.16
CA GLN A 67 10.26 22.45 13.34
C GLN A 67 9.92 21.15 12.61
N PHE A 68 10.14 21.16 11.30
CA PHE A 68 9.86 20.00 10.44
C PHE A 68 11.16 19.39 9.92
N ARG A 69 11.22 18.05 9.92
CA ARG A 69 12.31 17.28 9.30
C ARG A 69 11.73 16.22 8.40
N VAL A 70 11.95 16.34 7.10
CA VAL A 70 11.63 15.30 6.13
C VAL A 70 12.59 14.12 6.34
N LYS A 71 12.04 12.94 6.65
CA LYS A 71 12.85 11.73 6.92
C LYS A 71 13.19 10.96 5.64
N ARG A 72 12.23 10.86 4.73
CA ARG A 72 12.32 10.09 3.47
C ARG A 72 11.33 10.66 2.47
N VAL A 73 11.73 10.77 1.21
CA VAL A 73 10.82 10.99 0.08
C VAL A 73 10.82 9.74 -0.78
N LEU A 74 9.65 9.17 -1.03
CA LEU A 74 9.49 7.98 -1.87
C LEU A 74 8.44 8.25 -2.93
N LYS A 75 8.63 7.68 -4.11
CA LYS A 75 7.62 7.67 -5.18
C LYS A 75 6.95 6.31 -5.26
N ARG A 76 5.69 6.28 -5.71
CA ARG A 76 5.00 5.01 -6.01
C ARG A 76 5.86 4.23 -7.00
N ASN A 77 6.01 2.93 -6.76
CA ASN A 77 6.74 2.07 -7.68
C ASN A 77 5.99 2.02 -9.02
N PRO A 78 6.55 2.58 -10.11
CA PRO A 78 5.85 2.66 -11.39
C PRO A 78 5.61 1.27 -12.01
N GLU A 79 6.45 0.28 -11.71
CA GLU A 79 6.26 -1.11 -12.17
C GLU A 79 5.01 -1.71 -11.54
N ILE A 80 4.80 -1.51 -10.23
CA ILE A 80 3.61 -1.98 -9.53
C ILE A 80 2.36 -1.27 -10.05
N GLU A 81 2.44 0.04 -10.30
CA GLU A 81 1.31 0.80 -10.82
C GLU A 81 0.86 0.27 -12.18
N LEU A 82 1.82 0.07 -13.10
CA LEU A 82 1.55 -0.47 -14.42
C LEU A 82 0.92 -1.87 -14.36
N VAL A 83 1.56 -2.78 -13.62
CA VAL A 83 1.06 -4.17 -13.48
C VAL A 83 -0.30 -4.20 -12.79
N ALA A 84 -0.52 -3.33 -11.79
CA ALA A 84 -1.80 -3.24 -11.09
C ALA A 84 -2.92 -2.84 -12.03
N VAL A 85 -2.70 -1.84 -12.90
CA VAL A 85 -3.69 -1.41 -13.90
C VAL A 85 -4.00 -2.54 -14.86
N ILE A 86 -2.98 -3.18 -15.44
CA ILE A 86 -3.16 -4.29 -16.39
C ILE A 86 -3.95 -5.43 -15.74
N ALA A 87 -3.52 -5.89 -14.56
CA ALA A 87 -4.18 -6.99 -13.86
C ALA A 87 -5.63 -6.65 -13.48
N SER A 88 -5.89 -5.41 -13.05
CA SER A 88 -7.24 -4.96 -12.72
C SER A 88 -8.14 -4.92 -13.96
N SER A 89 -7.63 -4.44 -15.10
CA SER A 89 -8.37 -4.42 -16.37
C SER A 89 -8.72 -5.82 -16.84
N LEU A 90 -7.77 -6.76 -16.78
CA LEU A 90 -8.02 -8.16 -17.15
C LEU A 90 -9.02 -8.84 -16.21
N ALA A 91 -8.93 -8.58 -14.91
CA ALA A 91 -9.88 -9.12 -13.94
C ALA A 91 -11.29 -8.56 -14.14
N ALA A 92 -11.41 -7.27 -14.45
CA ALA A 92 -12.69 -6.63 -14.76
C ALA A 92 -13.34 -7.20 -16.02
N GLU A 93 -12.54 -7.55 -17.03
CA GLU A 93 -13.04 -8.22 -18.24
C GLU A 93 -13.47 -9.67 -17.94
N ALA A 94 -12.63 -10.43 -17.25
CA ALA A 94 -12.88 -11.85 -16.99
C ALA A 94 -14.06 -12.10 -16.04
N MET A 95 -14.27 -11.19 -15.07
CA MET A 95 -15.30 -11.33 -14.02
C MET A 95 -15.98 -9.98 -13.74
N PRO A 96 -16.90 -9.53 -14.62
CA PRO A 96 -17.47 -8.17 -14.57
C PRO A 96 -18.27 -7.84 -13.30
N GLU A 97 -18.93 -8.85 -12.72
CA GLU A 97 -19.74 -8.70 -11.50
C GLU A 97 -18.93 -8.80 -10.20
N SER A 98 -17.60 -8.93 -10.30
CA SER A 98 -16.71 -9.12 -9.16
C SER A 98 -15.85 -7.90 -8.88
N GLN A 99 -15.54 -7.68 -7.60
CA GLN A 99 -14.60 -6.65 -7.16
C GLN A 99 -13.31 -7.31 -6.67
N PHE A 100 -12.18 -6.88 -7.23
CA PHE A 100 -10.86 -7.40 -6.86
C PHE A 100 -10.04 -6.34 -6.15
N ARG A 101 -9.22 -6.79 -5.19
CA ARG A 101 -8.18 -5.99 -4.57
C ARG A 101 -6.84 -6.66 -4.80
N ILE A 102 -5.92 -5.96 -5.43
CA ILE A 102 -4.53 -6.41 -5.57
C ILE A 102 -3.85 -6.26 -4.22
N THR A 103 -3.44 -7.38 -3.64
CA THR A 103 -2.75 -7.42 -2.33
C THR A 103 -1.24 -7.43 -2.47
N LYS A 104 -0.71 -8.12 -3.51
CA LYS A 104 0.73 -8.31 -3.74
C LYS A 104 1.06 -8.36 -5.22
N ILE A 105 2.22 -7.81 -5.58
CA ILE A 105 2.83 -7.99 -6.89
C ILE A 105 4.25 -8.49 -6.66
N ALA A 106 4.60 -9.59 -7.33
CA ALA A 106 5.91 -10.22 -7.19
C ALA A 106 6.54 -10.43 -8.56
N LYS A 107 7.87 -10.38 -8.60
CA LYS A 107 8.70 -10.65 -9.77
C LYS A 107 9.45 -11.96 -9.58
N LYS A 108 9.52 -12.77 -10.63
CA LYS A 108 10.34 -13.98 -10.61
C LYS A 108 11.82 -13.59 -10.63
N ILE A 109 12.59 -14.10 -9.66
CA ILE A 109 14.05 -14.05 -9.67
C ILE A 109 14.52 -15.27 -10.47
N GLU A 110 15.19 -15.04 -11.58
CA GLU A 110 15.90 -16.12 -12.26
C GLU A 110 17.16 -16.46 -11.47
N GLY A 111 17.33 -17.72 -11.11
CA GLY A 111 18.57 -18.19 -10.48
C GLY A 111 19.76 -17.87 -11.39
N VAL A 112 20.76 -17.17 -10.85
CA VAL A 112 22.04 -16.99 -11.53
C VAL A 112 22.66 -18.38 -11.68
N ASN A 113 22.63 -18.92 -12.91
CA ASN A 113 23.39 -20.12 -13.27
C ASN A 113 24.89 -19.83 -13.28
#